data_AF-A0A562NYG8-F1
#
_entry.id   AF-A0A562NYG8-F1
#
_cell.length_a   1.000
_cell.length_b   1.000
_cell.length_c   1.000
_cell.angle_alpha   90.00
_cell.angle_beta   90.00
_cell.angle_gamma   90.00
#
_symmetry.space_group_name_H-M   'P 1'
#
loop_
_entity.id
_entity.type
_entity.pdbx_description
1 polymer ?
#
loop_
_entity_poly.entity_id
_entity_poly.type
_entity_poly.pdbx_seq_one_letter_code
_entity_poly.pdbx_strand_id
1 'polypeptide(L)'
;MTRTLSIWAILALTVLAVLLGLYQSGGPLEARKAKRDSVRESDLRSLTTLVECQAREGGKRLPEALETTSNCDVRLRLEDPFTNEPYVYTRQGDGLYRLCAKFETKADHWDGTVPFGMRDPETGCLTYEYTPD
;
A
#
# COMPACT_ATOMS: atom_id res chain seq x y z
N MET A 1 -31.56 5.82 44.93
CA MET A 1 -30.41 6.61 44.45
C MET A 1 -29.14 5.80 44.26
N THR A 2 -28.76 4.89 45.16
CA THR A 2 -27.51 4.09 45.03
C THR A 2 -27.50 3.13 43.84
N ARG A 3 -28.61 2.42 43.59
CA ARG A 3 -28.72 1.47 42.46
C ARG A 3 -28.59 2.12 41.08
N THR A 4 -29.17 3.31 40.89
CA THR A 4 -29.05 4.05 39.63
C THR A 4 -27.64 4.57 39.43
N LEU A 5 -26.96 5.01 40.51
CA LEU A 5 -25.56 5.46 40.46
C LEU A 5 -24.62 4.33 40.01
N SER A 6 -24.82 3.11 40.53
CA SER A 6 -24.02 1.93 40.15
C SER A 6 -24.19 1.56 38.67
N ILE A 7 -25.42 1.64 38.13
CA ILE A 7 -25.69 1.35 36.71
C ILE A 7 -24.95 2.36 35.82
N TRP A 8 -25.04 3.65 36.12
CA TRP A 8 -24.32 4.69 35.37
C TRP A 8 -22.79 4.54 35.48
N ALA A 9 -22.27 4.16 36.64
CA ALA A 9 -20.84 3.92 36.82
C ALA A 9 -20.33 2.74 35.97
N ILE A 10 -21.07 1.62 35.95
CA ILE A 10 -20.72 0.46 35.12
C ILE A 10 -20.82 0.79 33.63
N LEU A 11 -21.86 1.53 33.22
CA LEU A 11 -22.05 1.94 31.84
C LEU A 11 -20.93 2.88 31.38
N ALA A 12 -20.53 3.84 32.22
CA ALA A 12 -19.40 4.72 31.94
C ALA A 12 -18.07 3.94 31.83
N LEU A 13 -17.83 2.99 32.74
CA LEU A 13 -16.61 2.17 32.73
C LEU A 13 -16.53 1.28 31.49
N THR A 14 -17.64 0.64 31.11
CA THR A 14 -17.70 -0.22 29.92
C THR A 14 -17.48 0.59 28.64
N VAL A 15 -18.14 1.75 28.50
CA VAL A 15 -17.91 2.66 27.37
C VAL A 15 -16.44 3.10 27.33
N LEU A 16 -15.85 3.49 28.46
CA LEU A 16 -14.44 3.89 28.54
C LEU A 16 -13.50 2.76 28.12
N ALA A 17 -13.75 1.53 28.58
CA ALA A 17 -12.96 0.35 28.20
C ALA A 17 -13.04 0.07 26.70
N VAL A 18 -14.23 0.17 26.10
CA VAL A 18 -14.42 0.00 24.64
C VAL A 18 -13.67 1.09 23.86
N LEU A 19 -13.79 2.36 24.29
CA LEU A 19 -13.10 3.47 23.63
C LEU A 19 -11.58 3.33 23.70
N LEU A 20 -11.04 2.94 24.86
CA LEU A 20 -9.60 2.67 25.01
C LEU A 20 -9.15 1.49 24.14
N GLY A 21 -9.93 0.41 24.10
CA GLY A 21 -9.64 -0.74 23.24
C GLY A 21 -9.58 -0.36 21.75
N LEU A 22 -10.58 0.40 21.26
CA LEU A 22 -10.62 0.87 19.87
C LEU A 22 -9.55 1.90 19.55
N TYR A 23 -9.17 2.74 20.50
CA TYR A 23 -8.07 3.68 20.32
C TYR A 23 -6.73 2.94 20.14
N GLN A 24 -6.52 1.87 20.91
CA GLN A 24 -5.28 1.09 20.85
C GLN A 24 -5.19 0.21 19.59
N SER A 25 -6.29 -0.41 19.16
CA SER A 25 -6.31 -1.34 18.01
C SER A 25 -6.55 -0.66 16.66
N GLY A 26 -7.00 0.60 16.67
CA GLY A 26 -7.54 1.27 15.50
C GLY A 26 -9.01 0.94 15.30
N GLY A 27 -9.84 1.95 15.10
CA GLY A 27 -11.28 1.77 14.91
C GLY A 27 -11.63 1.02 13.62
N PRO A 28 -12.90 0.63 13.41
CA PRO A 28 -13.36 -0.05 12.20
C PRO A 28 -13.03 0.67 10.88
N LEU A 29 -12.87 1.99 10.92
CA LEU A 29 -12.43 2.79 9.78
C LEU A 29 -10.96 2.54 9.41
N GLU A 30 -10.09 2.39 10.40
CA GLU A 30 -8.67 2.07 10.18
C GLU A 30 -8.50 0.68 9.57
N ALA A 31 -9.27 -0.30 10.02
CA ALA A 31 -9.27 -1.63 9.41
C ALA A 31 -9.67 -1.60 7.91
N ARG A 32 -10.61 -0.73 7.53
CA ARG A 32 -11.01 -0.54 6.13
C ARG A 32 -9.91 0.13 5.31
N LYS A 33 -9.22 1.13 5.85
CA LYS A 33 -8.06 1.77 5.22
C LYS A 33 -6.94 0.75 4.99
N ALA A 34 -6.56 0.01 6.03
CA ALA A 34 -5.55 -1.03 5.96
C ALA A 34 -5.89 -2.10 4.90
N LYS A 35 -7.18 -2.46 4.78
CA LYS A 35 -7.63 -3.38 3.74
C LYS A 35 -7.45 -2.80 2.33
N ARG A 36 -7.79 -1.53 2.10
CA ARG A 36 -7.57 -0.87 0.80
C ARG A 36 -6.09 -0.75 0.48
N ASP A 37 -5.28 -0.40 1.46
CA ASP A 37 -3.82 -0.35 1.33
C ASP A 37 -3.22 -1.70 0.96
N SER A 38 -3.70 -2.81 1.54
CA SER A 38 -3.25 -4.15 1.14
C SER A 38 -3.56 -4.47 -0.33
N VAL A 39 -4.65 -3.93 -0.87
CA VAL A 39 -5.01 -4.09 -2.28
C VAL A 39 -4.07 -3.27 -3.16
N ARG A 40 -3.78 -2.03 -2.78
CA ARG A 40 -2.79 -1.18 -3.48
C ARG A 40 -1.42 -1.83 -3.51
N GLU A 41 -0.95 -2.34 -2.38
CA GLU A 41 0.35 -3.02 -2.32
C GLU A 41 0.39 -4.27 -3.21
N SER A 42 -0.70 -5.04 -3.22
CA SER A 42 -0.83 -6.19 -4.13
C SER A 42 -0.80 -5.77 -5.60
N ASP A 43 -1.43 -4.65 -5.95
CA ASP A 43 -1.40 -4.13 -7.33
C ASP A 43 0.01 -3.71 -7.73
N LEU A 44 0.70 -2.93 -6.90
CA LEU A 44 2.07 -2.50 -7.15
C LEU A 44 3.02 -3.70 -7.29
N ARG A 45 2.88 -4.73 -6.44
CA ARG A 45 3.64 -5.98 -6.57
C ARG A 45 3.32 -6.72 -7.86
N SER A 46 2.08 -6.67 -8.35
CA SER A 46 1.71 -7.32 -9.61
C SER A 46 2.26 -6.56 -10.82
N LEU A 47 2.35 -5.22 -10.74
CA LEU A 47 2.90 -4.37 -11.78
C LEU A 47 4.39 -4.61 -12.06
N THR A 48 5.15 -5.22 -11.14
CA THR A 48 6.54 -5.61 -11.42
C THR A 48 6.62 -6.59 -12.60
N THR A 49 5.63 -7.46 -12.78
CA THR A 49 5.59 -8.39 -13.92
C THR A 49 5.42 -7.68 -15.25
N LEU A 50 4.69 -6.55 -15.28
CA LEU A 50 4.58 -5.70 -16.47
C LEU A 50 5.89 -4.97 -16.73
N VAL A 51 6.55 -4.46 -15.69
CA VAL A 51 7.89 -3.83 -15.81
C VAL A 51 8.90 -4.83 -16.39
N GLU A 52 8.93 -6.05 -15.87
CA GLU A 52 9.83 -7.12 -16.35
C GLU A 52 9.53 -7.51 -17.80
N CYS A 53 8.25 -7.66 -18.17
CA CYS A 53 7.84 -7.97 -19.54
C CYS A 53 8.32 -6.89 -20.52
N GLN A 54 7.97 -5.63 -20.24
CA GLN A 54 8.36 -4.51 -21.08
C GLN A 54 9.89 -4.34 -21.12
N ALA A 55 10.58 -4.58 -20.01
CA ALA A 55 12.03 -4.49 -19.98
C ALA A 55 12.70 -5.54 -20.87
N ARG A 56 12.17 -6.77 -20.87
CA ARG A 56 12.64 -7.85 -21.76
C ARG A 56 12.38 -7.52 -23.23
N GLU A 57 11.23 -6.96 -23.55
CA GLU A 57 10.91 -6.49 -24.92
C GLU A 57 11.79 -5.33 -25.37
N GLY A 58 12.09 -4.40 -24.47
CA GLY A 58 12.94 -3.22 -24.69
C GLY A 58 14.44 -3.50 -24.72
N GLY A 59 14.86 -4.76 -24.87
CA GLY A 59 16.28 -5.13 -24.92
C GLY A 59 16.95 -5.16 -23.55
N LYS A 60 16.25 -5.70 -22.55
CA LYS A 60 16.70 -5.88 -21.16
C LYS A 60 17.04 -4.57 -20.44
N ARG A 61 16.27 -3.51 -20.69
CA ARG A 61 16.38 -2.22 -20.00
C ARG A 61 15.03 -1.82 -19.47
N LEU A 62 15.00 -1.13 -18.33
CA LEU A 62 13.75 -0.58 -17.80
C LEU A 62 13.01 0.26 -18.89
N PRO A 63 11.68 0.26 -18.92
CA PRO A 63 10.86 1.05 -19.87
C PRO A 63 10.73 2.52 -19.44
N GLU A 64 10.58 3.45 -20.38
CA GLU A 64 10.43 4.88 -20.06
C GLU A 64 9.09 5.20 -19.39
N ALA A 65 8.05 4.50 -19.84
CA ALA A 65 6.70 4.56 -19.28
C ALA A 65 6.13 3.14 -19.18
N LEU A 66 5.22 2.94 -18.22
CA LEU A 66 4.55 1.66 -17.99
C LEU A 66 3.15 1.71 -18.59
N GLU A 67 2.89 0.88 -19.60
CA GLU A 67 1.63 0.87 -20.37
C GLU A 67 1.28 -0.56 -20.80
N THR A 68 0.00 -0.90 -20.90
CA THR A 68 -0.40 -2.20 -21.44
C THR A 68 -0.18 -2.21 -22.96
N THR A 69 0.67 -3.11 -23.44
CA THR A 69 0.89 -3.33 -24.88
C THR A 69 0.33 -4.69 -25.30
N SER A 70 0.19 -4.94 -26.61
CA SER A 70 -0.31 -6.25 -27.10
C SER A 70 0.59 -7.43 -26.71
N ASN A 71 1.88 -7.19 -26.53
CA ASN A 71 2.86 -8.22 -26.23
C ASN A 71 2.99 -8.45 -24.72
N CYS A 72 2.78 -7.39 -23.92
CA CYS A 72 2.66 -7.44 -22.47
C CYS A 72 1.21 -7.24 -22.00
N ASP A 73 0.26 -7.97 -22.60
CA ASP A 73 -1.15 -7.93 -22.23
C ASP A 73 -1.40 -8.76 -20.96
N VAL A 74 -1.01 -8.19 -19.82
CA VAL A 74 -1.36 -8.69 -18.49
C VAL A 74 -2.55 -7.88 -18.01
N ARG A 75 -3.67 -8.53 -17.69
CA ARG A 75 -4.85 -7.87 -17.08
C ARG A 75 -4.53 -7.40 -15.66
N LEU A 76 -3.79 -6.31 -15.55
CA LEU A 76 -3.39 -5.66 -14.31
C LEU A 76 -4.12 -4.34 -14.16
N ARG A 77 -4.24 -3.88 -12.91
CA ARG A 77 -4.77 -2.56 -12.60
C ARG A 77 -3.63 -1.55 -12.65
N LEU A 78 -3.72 -0.60 -13.58
CA LEU A 78 -2.83 0.56 -13.64
C LEU A 78 -3.33 1.73 -12.77
N GLU A 79 -4.57 1.64 -12.28
CA GLU A 79 -5.24 2.66 -11.47
C GLU A 79 -5.73 2.06 -10.14
N ASP A 80 -5.72 2.87 -9.09
CA ASP A 80 -6.27 2.52 -7.79
C ASP A 80 -7.80 2.33 -7.89
N PRO A 81 -8.35 1.14 -7.60
CA PRO A 81 -9.78 0.86 -7.73
C PRO A 81 -10.68 1.66 -6.76
N PHE A 82 -10.11 2.34 -5.76
CA PHE A 82 -10.85 3.12 -4.77
C PHE A 82 -10.87 4.62 -5.07
N THR A 83 -9.91 5.11 -5.87
CA THR A 83 -9.76 6.54 -6.18
C THR A 83 -9.78 6.83 -7.69
N ASN A 84 -9.56 5.81 -8.52
CA ASN A 84 -9.30 5.88 -9.96
C ASN A 84 -8.08 6.74 -10.32
N GLU A 85 -7.17 6.96 -9.37
CA GLU A 85 -5.90 7.62 -9.65
C GLU A 85 -4.89 6.60 -10.19
N PRO A 86 -4.10 6.96 -11.21
CA PRO A 86 -3.09 6.06 -11.76
C PRO A 86 -1.98 5.80 -10.73
N TYR A 87 -1.50 4.55 -10.70
CA TYR A 87 -0.27 4.22 -10.00
C TYR A 87 0.92 4.87 -10.72
N VAL A 88 1.91 5.30 -9.94
CA VAL A 88 3.06 6.06 -10.49
C VAL A 88 4.25 5.13 -10.62
N TYR A 89 4.75 5.00 -11.86
CA TYR A 89 6.03 4.38 -12.16
C TYR A 89 7.10 5.46 -12.34
N THR A 90 8.22 5.32 -11.64
CA THR A 90 9.36 6.24 -11.78
C THR A 90 10.65 5.45 -11.86
N ARG A 91 11.42 5.66 -12.94
CA ARG A 91 12.78 5.15 -13.06
C ARG A 91 13.73 5.98 -12.18
N GLN A 92 14.63 5.30 -11.46
CA GLN A 92 15.64 5.94 -10.60
C GLN A 92 17.09 5.68 -11.05
N GLY A 93 17.27 4.95 -12.15
CA GLY A 93 18.57 4.66 -12.76
C GLY A 93 18.44 3.51 -13.77
N ASP A 94 19.56 2.90 -14.13
CA ASP A 94 19.58 1.86 -15.17
C ASP A 94 18.93 0.54 -14.73
N GLY A 95 18.90 0.25 -13.44
CA GLY A 95 18.28 -0.95 -12.85
C GLY A 95 17.30 -0.69 -11.71
N LEU A 96 17.13 0.56 -11.27
CA LEU A 96 16.25 0.90 -10.14
C LEU A 96 14.98 1.59 -10.61
N TYR A 97 13.85 1.20 -10.03
CA TYR A 97 12.57 1.85 -10.26
C TYR A 97 11.70 1.84 -9.00
N ARG A 98 10.70 2.72 -8.99
CA ARG A 98 9.67 2.81 -7.95
C ARG A 98 8.28 2.68 -8.53
N LEU A 99 7.41 2.06 -7.76
CA LEU A 99 5.97 1.97 -7.99
C LEU A 99 5.28 2.57 -6.77
N CYS A 100 4.44 3.59 -6.96
CA CYS A 100 3.85 4.35 -5.86
C CYS A 100 2.33 4.38 -5.93
N ALA A 101 1.71 4.42 -4.75
CA ALA A 101 0.28 4.60 -4.56
C ALA A 101 0.00 5.55 -3.40
N LYS A 102 -1.21 6.10 -3.33
CA LYS A 102 -1.67 6.90 -2.19
C LYS A 102 -2.22 6.01 -1.09
N PHE A 103 -1.34 5.60 -0.19
CA PHE A 103 -1.70 4.81 0.99
C PHE A 103 -2.41 5.67 2.06
N GLU A 104 -3.33 5.05 2.79
CA GLU A 104 -4.16 5.70 3.80
C GLU A 104 -3.68 5.44 5.24
N THR A 105 -2.87 4.41 5.44
CA THR A 105 -2.23 4.05 6.70
C THR A 105 -0.73 4.29 6.66
N LYS A 106 -0.14 4.52 7.84
CA LYS A 106 1.31 4.56 8.01
C LYS A 106 1.89 3.16 7.82
N ALA A 107 3.11 3.05 7.27
CA ALA A 107 3.82 1.78 7.27
C ALA A 107 4.28 1.40 8.68
N ASP A 108 4.21 0.10 8.98
CA ASP A 108 4.51 -0.44 10.31
C ASP A 108 6.03 -0.52 10.58
N HIS A 109 6.88 -0.38 9.56
CA HIS A 109 8.33 -0.51 9.68
C HIS A 109 9.02 0.79 9.23
N TRP A 110 9.89 1.31 10.09
CA TRP A 110 10.88 2.32 9.74
C TRP A 110 12.08 2.18 10.67
N ASP A 111 13.15 1.55 10.19
CA ASP A 111 14.46 1.51 10.86
C ASP A 111 15.50 2.40 10.14
N GLY A 112 15.05 3.25 9.20
CA GLY A 112 15.89 4.06 8.32
C GLY A 112 16.32 3.35 7.03
N THR A 113 16.06 2.06 6.88
CA THR A 113 16.28 1.30 5.64
C THR A 113 14.97 0.65 5.18
N VAL A 114 14.52 0.97 3.97
CA VAL A 114 13.34 0.31 3.39
C VAL A 114 13.83 -0.80 2.45
N PRO A 115 13.58 -2.09 2.76
CA PRO A 115 13.96 -3.18 1.85
C PRO A 115 13.26 -3.06 0.49
N PHE A 116 13.86 -3.62 -0.55
CA PHE A 116 13.21 -3.72 -1.86
C PHE A 116 11.86 -4.46 -1.76
N GLY A 117 10.88 -3.94 -2.49
CA GLY A 117 9.50 -4.44 -2.48
C GLY A 117 8.72 -4.14 -1.20
N MET A 118 9.27 -3.33 -0.29
CA MET A 118 8.58 -2.88 0.91
C MET A 118 8.14 -1.42 0.78
N ARG A 119 7.02 -1.10 1.45
CA ARG A 119 6.40 0.24 1.41
C ARG A 119 7.22 1.24 2.21
N ASP A 120 7.74 2.25 1.54
CA ASP A 120 8.31 3.44 2.17
C ASP A 120 7.21 4.24 2.90
N PRO A 121 7.32 4.47 4.22
CA PRO A 121 6.32 5.21 5.00
C PRO A 121 6.23 6.70 4.64
N GLU A 122 7.29 7.30 4.11
CA GLU A 122 7.31 8.72 3.76
C GLU A 122 6.71 8.95 2.38
N THR A 123 7.08 8.11 1.42
CA THR A 123 6.70 8.33 0.01
C THR A 123 5.51 7.48 -0.45
N GLY A 124 5.19 6.38 0.25
CA GLY A 124 4.20 5.41 -0.21
C GLY A 124 4.64 4.65 -1.46
N CYS A 125 5.94 4.56 -1.70
CA CYS A 125 6.51 3.86 -2.85
C CYS A 125 7.12 2.52 -2.44
N LEU A 126 7.05 1.55 -3.35
CA LEU A 126 7.82 0.31 -3.29
C LEU A 126 8.97 0.45 -4.29
N THR A 127 10.20 0.29 -3.82
CA THR A 127 11.40 0.34 -4.67
C THR A 127 11.76 -1.07 -5.10
N TYR A 128 12.17 -1.23 -6.35
CA TYR A 128 12.60 -2.50 -6.91
C TYR A 128 13.89 -2.34 -7.69
N GLU A 129 14.65 -3.42 -7.75
CA GLU A 129 15.80 -3.57 -8.63
C GLU A 129 15.45 -4.57 -9.73
N TYR A 130 15.69 -4.18 -10.98
CA TYR A 130 15.58 -5.03 -12.15
C TYR A 130 16.97 -5.54 -12.50
N THR A 131 17.14 -6.85 -12.34
CA THR A 131 18.35 -7.55 -12.77
C THR A 131 18.01 -8.30 -14.06
N PRO A 132 18.64 -7.97 -15.20
CA PRO A 132 18.40 -8.68 -16.44
C PRO A 132 18.98 -10.11 -16.34
N ASP A 133 18.11 -11.11 -16.47
CA ASP A 133 18.50 -12.53 -16.56
C ASP A 133 19.37 -12.83 -17.80
#